data_AF-A0A1H8LF19-F1
#
_entry.id   AF-A0A1H8LF19-F1
#
_cell.length_a   1.000
_cell.length_b   1.000
_cell.length_c   1.000
_cell.angle_alpha   90.00
_cell.angle_beta   90.00
_cell.angle_gamma   90.00
#
_symmetry.space_group_name_H-M   'P 1'
#
loop_
_entity.id
_entity.type
_entity.pdbx_description
1 polymer ?
#
loop_
_entity_poly.entity_id
_entity_poly.type
_entity_poly.pdbx_seq_one_letter_code
_entity_poly.pdbx_strand_id
1 'polypeptide(L)'
;MINRQPVVQNPNTFLKTTSVIHLALIAGQIIFAATAFMTTKNHATNKSDDVFIYVAPIMAVTGFAIGSILFKTMVNKIDGQSPLKTKLAAYQSALIVRFALLEGPSLFAIVSFMLTGNLIFLGISGAIIACFIYLRPTKQKIEDDLSLGYEEKAELDGTDKAY
;
A
#
# COMPACT_ATOMS: atom_id res chain seq x y z
N MET A 1 -33.66 -14.79 -4.96
CA MET A 1 -32.19 -14.55 -4.90
C MET A 1 -31.98 -13.06 -5.15
N ILE A 2 -31.57 -12.30 -4.14
CA ILE A 2 -31.30 -10.86 -4.30
C ILE A 2 -29.98 -10.76 -5.07
N ASN A 3 -30.06 -10.47 -6.37
CA ASN A 3 -28.90 -10.16 -7.20
C ASN A 3 -28.34 -8.81 -6.71
N ARG A 4 -27.46 -8.84 -5.71
CA ARG A 4 -26.67 -7.67 -5.32
C ARG A 4 -25.67 -7.44 -6.45
N GLN A 5 -26.08 -6.69 -7.46
CA GLN A 5 -25.10 -6.13 -8.39
C GLN A 5 -24.07 -5.38 -7.53
N PRO A 6 -22.76 -5.69 -7.68
CA PRO A 6 -21.73 -5.01 -6.91
C PRO A 6 -21.85 -3.52 -7.17
N VAL A 7 -22.02 -2.75 -6.08
CA VAL A 7 -22.22 -1.30 -6.07
C VAL A 7 -21.42 -0.68 -7.21
N VAL A 8 -22.13 -0.03 -8.12
CA VAL A 8 -21.56 0.56 -9.34
C VAL A 8 -20.64 1.69 -8.92
N GLN A 9 -19.34 1.40 -8.73
CA GLN A 9 -18.36 2.44 -8.44
C GLN A 9 -18.03 3.19 -9.72
N ASN A 10 -18.46 4.45 -9.79
CA ASN A 10 -18.03 5.43 -10.79
C ASN A 10 -16.48 5.51 -10.77
N PRO A 11 -15.79 5.58 -11.93
CA PRO A 11 -14.33 5.69 -12.01
C PRO A 11 -13.74 6.82 -11.13
N ASN A 12 -14.47 7.93 -10.98
CA ASN A 12 -14.07 9.01 -10.07
C ASN A 12 -14.12 8.63 -8.58
N THR A 13 -15.03 7.73 -8.21
CA THR A 13 -15.11 7.17 -6.86
C THR A 13 -13.93 6.22 -6.62
N PHE A 14 -13.51 5.45 -7.63
CA PHE A 14 -12.38 4.52 -7.52
C PHE A 14 -11.07 5.22 -7.15
N LEU A 15 -10.72 6.32 -7.83
CA LEU A 15 -9.51 7.09 -7.55
C LEU A 15 -9.52 7.65 -6.12
N LYS A 16 -10.68 8.18 -5.70
CA LYS A 16 -10.86 8.68 -4.33
C LYS A 16 -10.71 7.57 -3.30
N THR A 17 -11.40 6.44 -3.48
CA THR A 17 -11.33 5.29 -2.56
C THR A 17 -9.91 4.78 -2.44
N THR A 18 -9.20 4.58 -3.56
CA THR A 18 -7.83 4.09 -3.55
C THR A 18 -6.87 5.07 -2.86
N SER A 19 -7.05 6.38 -3.09
CA SER A 19 -6.26 7.40 -2.38
C SER A 19 -6.56 7.45 -0.88
N VAL A 20 -7.82 7.24 -0.47
CA VAL A 20 -8.22 7.20 0.94
C VAL A 20 -7.62 5.97 1.63
N ILE A 21 -7.67 4.79 1.00
CA ILE A 21 -7.05 3.57 1.54
C ILE A 21 -5.54 3.79 1.73
N HIS A 22 -4.85 4.30 0.71
CA HIS A 22 -3.41 4.56 0.79
C HIS A 22 -3.05 5.55 1.90
N LEU A 23 -3.81 6.64 2.02
CA LEU A 23 -3.61 7.63 3.08
C LEU A 23 -3.89 7.06 4.47
N ALA A 24 -4.94 6.25 4.62
CA ALA A 24 -5.30 5.63 5.89
C ALA A 24 -4.21 4.67 6.37
N LEU A 25 -3.61 3.89 5.47
CA LEU A 25 -2.49 2.98 5.80
C LEU A 25 -1.26 3.77 6.27
N ILE A 26 -0.89 4.85 5.57
CA ILE A 26 0.21 5.73 6.00
C ILE A 26 -0.09 6.37 7.36
N ALA A 27 -1.29 6.91 7.53
CA ALA A 27 -1.69 7.57 8.77
C ALA A 27 -1.66 6.58 9.95
N GLY A 28 -2.15 5.36 9.76
CA GLY A 28 -2.12 4.31 10.79
C GLY A 28 -0.71 4.00 11.27
N GLN A 29 0.24 3.85 10.35
CA GLN A 29 1.65 3.62 10.70
C GLN A 29 2.28 4.81 11.44
N ILE A 30 2.02 6.04 10.98
CA ILE A 30 2.55 7.26 11.62
C ILE A 30 1.99 7.41 13.04
N ILE A 31 0.68 7.24 13.22
CA ILE A 31 0.02 7.33 14.53
C ILE A 31 0.56 6.24 15.46
N PHE A 32 0.74 5.02 14.95
CA PHE A 32 1.27 3.92 15.74
C PHE A 32 2.73 4.16 16.15
N ALA A 33 3.59 4.62 15.23
CA ALA A 33 4.96 4.99 15.51
C ALA A 33 5.05 6.12 16.55
N ALA A 34 4.20 7.15 16.45
CA ALA A 34 4.15 8.24 17.41
C ALA A 34 3.71 7.75 18.80
N THR A 35 2.67 6.93 18.87
CA THR A 35 2.18 6.33 20.12
C THR A 35 3.23 5.43 20.76
N ALA A 36 3.91 4.62 19.95
CA ALA A 36 5.03 3.79 20.38
C ALA A 36 6.16 4.64 20.97
N PHE A 37 6.54 5.72 20.29
CA PHE A 37 7.57 6.66 20.75
C PHE A 37 7.23 7.30 22.11
N MET A 38 5.98 7.73 22.29
CA MET A 38 5.54 8.35 23.56
C MET A 38 5.43 7.36 24.72
N THR A 39 5.11 6.10 24.43
CA THR A 39 4.86 5.07 25.46
C THR A 39 6.12 4.33 25.88
N THR A 40 7.10 4.21 24.97
CA THR A 40 8.36 3.51 25.23
C THR A 40 9.24 4.34 26.16
N LYS A 41 9.34 3.93 27.43
CA LYS A 41 10.24 4.57 28.40
C LYS A 41 11.69 4.27 28.02
N ASN A 42 12.57 5.29 28.05
CA ASN A 42 14.00 5.29 27.68
C ASN A 42 14.88 4.19 28.34
N HIS A 43 14.59 2.92 28.10
CA HIS A 43 15.45 1.79 28.40
C HIS A 43 15.94 1.27 27.06
N ALA A 44 16.82 2.02 26.40
CA ALA A 44 17.59 1.47 25.30
C ALA A 44 18.44 0.34 25.88
N THR A 45 17.95 -0.90 25.80
CA THR A 45 18.78 -2.05 26.11
C THR A 45 19.69 -2.19 24.91
N ASN A 46 20.89 -1.60 25.00
CA ASN A 46 21.97 -1.79 24.01
C ASN A 46 22.48 -3.23 24.08
N LYS A 47 21.60 -4.20 23.85
CA LYS A 47 21.93 -5.60 23.82
C LYS A 47 22.32 -5.90 22.38
N SER A 48 23.61 -6.08 22.17
CA SER A 48 24.22 -6.29 20.85
C SER A 48 23.71 -7.54 20.11
N ASP A 49 23.03 -8.44 20.81
CA ASP A 49 22.47 -9.72 20.29
C ASP A 49 20.96 -9.66 20.00
N ASP A 50 20.45 -8.48 19.65
CA ASP A 50 19.02 -8.34 19.41
C ASP A 50 18.62 -8.86 18.01
N VAL A 51 18.03 -10.05 17.95
CA VAL A 51 17.61 -10.72 16.70
C VAL A 51 16.77 -9.81 15.79
N PHE A 52 16.02 -8.87 16.38
CA PHE A 52 15.19 -7.92 15.63
C PHE A 52 16.00 -7.06 14.65
N ILE A 53 17.27 -6.73 14.97
CA ILE A 53 18.13 -5.90 14.11
C ILE A 53 18.43 -6.54 12.76
N TYR A 54 18.38 -7.88 12.69
CA TYR A 54 18.55 -8.64 11.46
C TYR A 54 17.19 -8.91 10.78
N VAL A 55 16.17 -9.25 11.57
CA VAL A 55 14.85 -9.63 11.02
C VAL A 55 14.14 -8.43 10.40
N ALA A 56 14.12 -7.27 11.05
CA ALA A 56 13.41 -6.08 10.57
C ALA A 56 13.87 -5.63 9.16
N PRO A 57 15.17 -5.45 8.86
CA PRO A 57 15.61 -5.08 7.52
C PRO A 57 15.37 -6.19 6.49
N ILE A 58 15.52 -7.47 6.86
CA ILE A 58 15.19 -8.59 5.95
C ILE A 58 13.71 -8.56 5.58
N MET A 59 12.82 -8.36 6.55
CA MET A 59 11.38 -8.21 6.30
C MET A 59 11.09 -6.99 5.43
N ALA A 60 11.77 -5.86 5.65
CA ALA A 60 11.59 -4.66 4.84
C ALA A 60 11.94 -4.91 3.36
N VAL A 61 13.12 -5.50 3.10
CA VAL A 61 13.59 -5.80 1.75
C VAL A 61 12.70 -6.84 1.08
N THR A 62 12.39 -7.94 1.77
CA THR A 62 11.57 -9.02 1.20
C THR A 62 10.13 -8.60 1.00
N GLY A 63 9.53 -7.86 1.94
CA GLY A 63 8.18 -7.29 1.80
C GLY A 63 8.07 -6.35 0.60
N PHE A 64 9.06 -5.47 0.41
CA PHE A 64 9.11 -4.60 -0.77
C PHE A 64 9.26 -5.38 -2.08
N ALA A 65 10.17 -6.35 -2.12
CA ALA A 65 10.44 -7.17 -3.30
C ALA A 65 9.23 -8.04 -3.68
N ILE A 66 8.72 -8.83 -2.74
CA ILE A 66 7.57 -9.71 -2.94
C ILE A 66 6.33 -8.89 -3.27
N GLY A 67 6.09 -7.78 -2.56
CA GLY A 67 4.97 -6.88 -2.85
C GLY A 67 5.02 -6.33 -4.27
N SER A 68 6.20 -5.93 -4.75
CA SER A 68 6.38 -5.44 -6.11
C SER A 68 6.24 -6.54 -7.17
N ILE A 69 6.72 -7.76 -6.90
CA ILE A 69 6.58 -8.92 -7.80
C ILE A 69 5.11 -9.33 -7.90
N LEU A 70 4.41 -9.48 -6.78
CA LEU A 70 3.01 -9.88 -6.77
C LEU A 70 2.13 -8.81 -7.40
N PHE A 71 2.38 -7.53 -7.13
CA PHE A 71 1.68 -6.43 -7.80
C PHE A 71 1.78 -6.55 -9.32
N LYS A 72 3.01 -6.64 -9.86
CA LYS A 72 3.23 -6.80 -11.31
C LYS A 72 2.57 -8.05 -11.86
N THR A 73 2.66 -9.16 -11.13
CA THR A 73 2.06 -10.44 -11.53
C THR A 73 0.53 -10.35 -11.59
N MET A 74 -0.09 -9.68 -10.63
CA MET A 74 -1.55 -9.49 -10.59
C MET A 74 -2.00 -8.54 -11.70
N VAL A 75 -1.29 -7.43 -11.92
CA VAL A 75 -1.60 -6.47 -12.99
C VAL A 75 -1.45 -7.11 -14.37
N ASN A 76 -0.38 -7.86 -14.62
CA ASN A 76 -0.16 -8.54 -15.90
C ASN A 76 -1.18 -9.65 -16.21
N LYS A 77 -1.92 -10.12 -15.19
CA LYS A 77 -2.99 -11.11 -15.35
C LYS A 77 -4.34 -10.48 -15.65
N ILE A 78 -4.46 -9.15 -15.60
CA ILE A 78 -5.69 -8.45 -15.95
C ILE A 78 -5.89 -8.58 -17.45
N ASP A 79 -7.04 -9.12 -17.86
CA ASP A 79 -7.40 -9.24 -19.26
C ASP A 79 -7.63 -7.85 -19.87
N GLY A 80 -6.89 -7.56 -20.95
CA GLY A 80 -6.96 -6.30 -21.67
C GLY A 80 -8.32 -6.04 -22.34
N GLN A 81 -9.12 -7.08 -22.58
CA GLN A 81 -10.46 -6.96 -23.17
C GLN A 81 -11.56 -6.77 -22.12
N SER A 82 -11.23 -6.86 -20.83
CA SER A 82 -12.20 -6.66 -19.76
C SER A 82 -12.66 -5.20 -19.67
N PRO A 83 -13.91 -4.94 -19.26
CA PRO A 83 -14.40 -3.57 -19.03
C PRO A 83 -13.52 -2.82 -18.01
N LEU A 84 -13.39 -1.49 -18.16
CA LEU A 84 -12.56 -0.64 -17.31
C LEU A 84 -12.83 -0.86 -15.81
N LYS A 85 -14.10 -0.95 -15.41
CA LYS A 85 -14.50 -1.23 -14.03
C LYS A 85 -13.86 -2.50 -13.46
N THR A 86 -13.80 -3.57 -14.25
CA THR A 86 -13.21 -4.85 -13.85
C THR A 86 -11.70 -4.73 -13.72
N LYS A 87 -11.04 -4.02 -14.64
CA LYS A 87 -9.60 -3.72 -14.58
C LYS A 87 -9.25 -2.93 -13.32
N LEU A 88 -9.99 -1.86 -13.04
CA LEU A 88 -9.80 -1.02 -11.86
C LEU A 88 -9.98 -1.81 -10.56
N ALA A 89 -11.03 -2.64 -10.45
CA ALA A 89 -11.26 -3.48 -9.26
C ALA A 89 -10.12 -4.49 -9.02
N ALA A 90 -9.64 -5.15 -10.07
CA ALA A 90 -8.50 -6.06 -9.99
C ALA A 90 -7.20 -5.31 -9.61
N TYR A 91 -7.00 -4.12 -10.17
CA TYR A 91 -5.86 -3.27 -9.87
C TYR A 91 -5.84 -2.77 -8.42
N GLN A 92 -6.99 -2.35 -7.86
CA GLN A 92 -7.08 -1.98 -6.44
C GLN A 92 -6.79 -3.17 -5.53
N SER A 93 -7.23 -4.38 -5.91
CA SER A 93 -6.88 -5.60 -5.18
C SER A 93 -5.36 -5.83 -5.19
N ALA A 94 -4.71 -5.65 -6.33
CA ALA A 94 -3.25 -5.73 -6.44
C ALA A 94 -2.53 -4.68 -5.58
N LEU A 95 -3.04 -3.44 -5.54
CA LEU A 95 -2.51 -2.39 -4.67
C LEU A 95 -2.65 -2.73 -3.18
N ILE A 96 -3.80 -3.22 -2.75
CA ILE A 96 -4.02 -3.61 -1.35
C ILE A 96 -3.04 -4.70 -0.93
N VAL A 97 -2.84 -5.73 -1.77
CA VAL A 97 -1.85 -6.78 -1.53
C VAL A 97 -0.44 -6.21 -1.42
N ARG A 98 -0.06 -5.31 -2.34
CA ARG A 98 1.24 -4.63 -2.32
C ARG A 98 1.44 -3.85 -1.02
N PHE A 99 0.43 -3.08 -0.62
CA PHE A 99 0.47 -2.25 0.57
C PHE A 99 0.56 -3.09 1.85
N ALA A 100 -0.22 -4.17 1.97
CA ALA A 100 -0.15 -5.08 3.11
C ALA A 100 1.26 -5.69 3.29
N LEU A 101 1.93 -6.03 2.18
CA LEU A 101 3.29 -6.59 2.21
C LEU A 101 4.38 -5.59 2.61
N LEU A 102 4.16 -4.29 2.42
CA LEU A 102 5.02 -3.25 2.98
C LEU A 102 4.62 -2.89 4.42
N GLU A 103 3.33 -2.96 4.74
CA GLU A 103 2.82 -2.57 6.04
C GLU A 103 3.26 -3.51 7.15
N GLY A 104 3.23 -4.83 6.91
CA GLY A 104 3.69 -5.83 7.87
C GLY A 104 5.10 -5.56 8.42
N PRO A 105 6.12 -5.40 7.56
CA PRO A 105 7.47 -5.02 7.99
C PRO A 105 7.55 -3.68 8.74
N SER A 106 6.75 -2.68 8.35
CA SER A 106 6.72 -1.38 9.04
C SER A 106 6.17 -1.52 10.46
N LEU A 107 5.04 -2.20 10.62
CA LEU A 107 4.44 -2.46 11.92
C LEU A 107 5.35 -3.33 12.80
N PHE A 108 6.01 -4.33 12.20
CA PHE A 108 7.00 -5.16 12.89
C PHE A 108 8.17 -4.32 13.42
N ALA A 109 8.68 -3.37 12.63
CA ALA A 109 9.72 -2.47 13.07
C ALA A 109 9.24 -1.55 14.21
N ILE A 110 8.02 -1.00 14.14
CA ILE A 110 7.46 -0.21 15.24
C ILE A 110 7.33 -1.04 16.54
N VAL A 111 6.86 -2.28 16.44
CA VAL A 111 6.79 -3.20 17.60
C VAL A 111 8.20 -3.51 18.13
N SER A 112 9.17 -3.74 17.24
CA SER A 112 10.57 -3.97 17.63
C SER A 112 11.13 -2.77 18.39
N PHE A 113 10.80 -1.53 17.99
CA PHE A 113 11.14 -0.34 18.77
C PHE A 113 10.50 -0.37 20.18
N MET A 114 9.22 -0.71 20.30
CA MET A 114 8.54 -0.78 21.61
C MET A 114 9.16 -1.80 22.56
N LEU A 115 9.66 -2.92 22.02
CA LEU A 115 10.28 -3.99 22.82
C LEU A 115 11.71 -3.68 23.25
N THR A 116 12.44 -2.88 22.47
CA THR A 116 13.91 -2.74 22.60
C THR A 116 14.35 -1.33 22.98
N GLY A 117 13.50 -0.33 22.76
CA GLY A 117 13.83 1.08 22.87
C GLY A 117 14.79 1.60 21.78
N ASN A 118 15.17 0.79 20.79
CA ASN A 118 16.18 1.16 19.81
C ASN A 118 15.58 1.93 18.62
N LEU A 119 15.95 3.21 18.50
CA LEU A 119 15.44 4.13 17.48
C LEU A 119 15.73 3.69 16.03
N ILE A 120 16.70 2.80 15.80
CA ILE A 120 16.97 2.26 14.46
C ILE A 120 15.72 1.65 13.82
N PHE A 121 14.87 1.01 14.63
CA PHE A 121 13.65 0.39 14.14
C PHE A 121 12.60 1.41 13.69
N LEU A 122 12.51 2.58 14.36
CA LEU A 122 11.69 3.69 13.85
C LEU A 122 12.26 4.26 12.56
N GLY A 123 13.59 4.32 12.43
CA GLY A 123 14.24 4.68 11.16
C GLY A 123 13.87 3.73 10.01
N ILE A 124 13.86 2.42 10.26
CA ILE A 124 13.42 1.40 9.30
C ILE A 124 11.94 1.60 8.93
N SER A 125 11.05 1.75 9.91
CA SER A 125 9.63 2.02 9.63
C SER A 125 9.44 3.32 8.83
N GLY A 126 10.17 4.38 9.16
CA GLY A 126 10.16 5.65 8.42
C GLY A 126 10.60 5.51 6.97
N ALA A 127 11.64 4.70 6.70
CA ALA A 127 12.06 4.38 5.35
C ALA A 127 10.96 3.62 4.57
N ILE A 128 10.30 2.65 5.21
CA ILE A 128 9.18 1.91 4.60
C ILE A 128 7.98 2.83 4.31
N ILE A 129 7.66 3.75 5.23
CA ILE A 129 6.61 4.77 5.03
C ILE A 129 6.95 5.66 3.84
N ALA A 130 8.22 6.08 3.70
CA ALA A 130 8.67 6.83 2.53
C ALA A 130 8.51 6.03 1.23
N CYS A 131 8.80 4.73 1.23
CA CYS A 131 8.49 3.84 0.11
C CYS A 131 6.98 3.78 -0.16
N PHE A 132 6.13 3.71 0.87
CA PHE A 132 4.68 3.77 0.74
C PHE A 132 4.21 5.04 0.02
N ILE A 133 4.74 6.20 0.41
CA ILE A 133 4.44 7.50 -0.21
C ILE A 133 4.89 7.51 -1.68
N TYR A 134 6.08 7.00 -1.98
CA TYR A 134 6.57 6.87 -3.35
C TYR A 134 5.66 5.98 -4.22
N LEU A 135 5.05 4.96 -3.64
CA LEU A 135 4.13 4.03 -4.29
C LEU A 135 2.67 4.53 -4.37
N ARG A 136 2.43 5.81 -4.11
CA ARG A 136 1.09 6.42 -4.23
C ARG A 136 0.46 6.09 -5.59
N PRO A 137 -0.79 5.58 -5.62
CA PRO A 137 -1.50 5.25 -6.85
C PRO A 137 -2.12 6.51 -7.44
N THR A 138 -1.32 7.24 -8.21
CA THR A 138 -1.79 8.40 -8.98
C THR A 138 -2.56 7.94 -10.22
N LYS A 139 -3.49 8.76 -10.71
CA LYS A 139 -4.21 8.53 -11.96
C LYS A 139 -3.28 8.14 -13.11
N GLN A 140 -2.20 8.90 -13.34
CA GLN A 140 -1.22 8.61 -14.39
C GLN A 140 -0.61 7.20 -14.25
N LYS A 141 -0.11 6.85 -13.05
CA LYS A 141 0.38 5.48 -12.80
C LYS A 141 -0.67 4.39 -13.08
N ILE A 142 -1.94 4.63 -12.77
CA ILE A 142 -3.01 3.68 -13.05
C ILE A 142 -3.21 3.50 -14.56
N GLU A 143 -3.24 4.61 -15.30
CA GLU A 143 -3.32 4.59 -16.76
C GLU A 143 -2.14 3.84 -17.39
N ASP A 144 -0.94 4.09 -16.89
CA ASP A 144 0.30 3.48 -17.38
C ASP A 144 0.38 1.99 -17.03
N ASP A 145 0.13 1.62 -15.77
CA ASP A 145 0.20 0.24 -15.28
C ASP A 145 -0.87 -0.65 -15.94
N LEU A 146 -2.04 -0.11 -16.28
CA LEU A 146 -3.11 -0.82 -16.99
C LEU A 146 -3.04 -0.68 -18.52
N SER A 147 -2.11 0.14 -19.03
CA SER A 147 -2.01 0.45 -20.47
C SER A 147 -3.35 0.88 -21.08
N LEU A 148 -4.07 1.78 -20.40
CA LEU A 148 -5.41 2.20 -20.80
C LEU A 148 -5.43 2.92 -22.16
N GLY A 149 -6.40 2.55 -23.01
CA GLY A 149 -6.66 3.22 -24.29
C GLY A 149 -7.28 4.61 -24.13
N TYR A 150 -7.42 5.35 -25.24
CA TYR A 150 -7.98 6.71 -25.23
C TYR A 150 -9.40 6.78 -24.65
N GLU A 151 -10.27 5.84 -25.03
CA GLU A 151 -11.65 5.77 -24.55
C GLU A 151 -11.71 5.47 -23.04
N GLU A 152 -10.89 4.52 -22.57
CA GLU A 152 -10.81 4.17 -21.14
C GLU A 152 -10.26 5.31 -20.29
N LYS A 153 -9.32 6.11 -20.84
CA LYS A 153 -8.83 7.33 -20.17
C LYS A 153 -9.94 8.38 -20.08
N ALA A 154 -10.73 8.59 -21.13
CA ALA A 154 -11.86 9.53 -21.10
C ALA A 154 -12.95 9.07 -20.11
N GLU A 155 -13.22 7.77 -20.04
CA GLU A 155 -14.13 7.16 -19.05
C GLU A 155 -13.60 7.35 -17.62
N LEU A 156 -12.30 7.12 -17.38
CA LEU A 156 -11.65 7.33 -16.09
C LEU A 156 -11.72 8.80 -15.61
N ASP A 157 -11.67 9.74 -16.53
CA ASP A 157 -11.76 11.19 -16.27
C ASP A 157 -13.20 11.63 -15.96
N GLY A 158 -14.18 10.77 -16.25
CA GLY A 158 -15.59 11.12 -16.23
C GLY A 158 -15.97 12.10 -17.34
N THR A 159 -15.23 12.10 -18.46
CA THR A 159 -15.56 12.90 -19.65
C THR A 159 -16.46 12.16 -20.64
N ASP A 160 -16.65 10.85 -20.46
CA ASP A 160 -17.67 10.11 -21.20
C ASP A 160 -19.06 10.45 -20.65
N LYS A 161 -19.70 11.44 -21.29
CA LYS A 161 -21.08 11.77 -21.06
C LYS A 161 -21.93 10.64 -21.60
N ALA A 162 -22.70 10.04 -20.70
CA ALA A 162 -23.87 9.24 -21.00
C ALA A 162 -24.63 9.82 -22.22
N TYR A 163 -24.67 9.05 -23.30
CA TYR A 163 -25.68 9.15 -24.34
C TYR A 163 -26.52 7.87 -24.31
#